data_AF-A0A314UL44-F1
#
_entry.id   AF-A0A314UL44-F1
#
_cell.length_a   1.000
_cell.length_b   1.000
_cell.length_c   1.000
_cell.angle_alpha   90.00
_cell.angle_beta   90.00
_cell.angle_gamma   90.00
#
_symmetry.space_group_name_H-M   'P 1'
#
loop_
_entity.id
_entity.type
_entity.pdbx_description
1 polymer ?
#
loop_
_entity_poly.entity_id
_entity_poly.type
_entity_poly.pdbx_seq_one_letter_code
_entity_poly.pdbx_strand_id
1 'polypeptide(L)'
;MLAARVTIEDGLCLLLDVDDIDRFLQFNQLQDGGIQLKRRRQALLEGLATSLQLVDPLGNNGHTVGSVPKDCLVFLRLVSLPKGRKLLAKYLELLFPGGELMRIVCMAIFRHLRFLFGTLPSDSRTAEISNILARVVSSCVRGMDLGALSACLAAVVCSSEQPPLRPLGSPAGDGASLILNSVLERATELLTDPHAASNYNMTNRALWQASFDEFFGLLTKYCVNKYDSIMQSRLMEASPNVPVIGADTAISFSREMPVELLRASLPHTDEHQRQMLLDFTQRSMPIGASNSRDGGNGTHMNSESVLS
;
A
#
# COMPACT_ATOMS: atom_id res chain seq x y z
N MET A 1 6.01 21.59 18.35
CA MET A 1 5.38 21.87 17.05
C MET A 1 6.09 22.98 16.26
N LEU A 2 6.65 24.02 16.88
CA LEU A 2 7.36 25.09 16.17
C LEU A 2 8.51 24.58 15.29
N ALA A 3 9.39 23.73 15.83
CA ALA A 3 10.51 23.15 15.07
C ALA A 3 10.05 22.44 13.79
N ALA A 4 8.99 21.61 13.86
CA ALA A 4 8.44 20.93 12.68
C ALA A 4 7.92 21.93 11.63
N ARG A 5 7.32 23.06 12.04
CA ARG A 5 6.87 24.09 11.11
C ARG A 5 8.04 24.80 10.42
N VAL A 6 9.09 25.12 11.18
CA VAL A 6 10.31 25.72 10.63
C VAL A 6 10.95 24.78 9.62
N THR A 7 11.18 23.51 9.99
CA THR A 7 11.72 22.48 9.08
C THR A 7 10.87 22.31 7.81
N ILE A 8 9.55 22.45 7.91
CA ILE A 8 8.67 22.37 6.74
C ILE A 8 8.89 23.56 5.80
N GLU A 9 8.93 24.78 6.31
CA GLU A 9 9.15 25.96 5.46
C GLU A 9 10.55 25.96 4.86
N ASP A 10 11.58 25.65 5.66
CA ASP A 10 12.96 25.52 5.18
C ASP A 10 13.07 24.45 4.08
N GLY A 11 12.42 23.31 4.27
CA GLY A 11 12.37 22.24 3.27
C GLY A 11 11.64 22.66 1.99
N LEU A 12 10.53 23.38 2.10
CA LEU A 12 9.81 23.89 0.93
C LEU A 12 10.64 24.93 0.17
N CYS A 13 11.33 25.83 0.87
CA CYS A 13 12.26 26.78 0.26
C CYS A 13 13.39 26.05 -0.47
N LEU A 14 13.97 25.01 0.13
CA LEU A 14 15.00 24.21 -0.50
C LEU A 14 14.51 23.50 -1.77
N LEU A 15 13.27 23.00 -1.79
CA LEU A 15 12.72 22.36 -3.00
C LEU A 15 12.54 23.36 -4.16
N LEU A 16 12.32 24.66 -3.88
CA LEU A 16 12.30 25.68 -4.93
C LEU A 16 13.68 25.85 -5.57
N ASP A 17 14.76 25.81 -4.79
CA ASP A 17 16.12 25.83 -5.33
C ASP A 17 16.39 24.61 -6.24
N VAL A 18 15.84 23.44 -5.90
CA VAL A 18 15.94 22.23 -6.72
C VAL A 18 15.17 22.41 -8.04
N ASP A 19 13.94 22.92 -7.98
CA ASP A 19 13.13 23.24 -9.16
C ASP A 19 13.84 24.25 -10.08
N ASP A 20 14.44 25.29 -9.50
CA ASP A 20 15.19 26.30 -10.25
C ASP A 20 16.43 25.71 -10.92
N ILE A 21 17.14 24.80 -10.25
CA ILE A 21 18.25 24.05 -10.86
C ILE A 21 17.77 23.20 -12.04
N ASP A 22 16.67 22.45 -11.87
CA ASP A 22 16.12 21.59 -12.92
C ASP A 22 15.68 22.40 -14.14
N ARG A 23 14.97 23.51 -13.90
CA ARG A 23 14.58 24.45 -14.94
C ARG A 23 15.80 25.04 -15.64
N PHE A 24 16.81 25.46 -14.89
CA PHE A 24 18.02 26.04 -15.47
C PHE A 24 18.79 25.04 -16.34
N LEU A 25 18.93 23.79 -15.89
CA LEU A 25 19.54 22.69 -16.65
C LEU A 25 18.78 22.33 -17.92
N GLN A 26 17.44 22.48 -17.92
CA GLN A 26 16.61 22.19 -19.08
C GLN A 26 16.79 23.21 -20.20
N PHE A 27 16.93 24.49 -19.87
CA PHE A 27 16.91 25.58 -20.86
C PHE A 27 18.30 26.13 -21.24
N ASN A 28 19.37 25.77 -20.53
CA ASN A 28 20.71 26.32 -20.78
C ASN A 28 21.73 25.25 -21.13
N GLN A 29 22.60 25.55 -22.11
CA GLN A 29 23.80 24.77 -22.37
C GLN A 29 24.95 25.33 -21.51
N LEU A 30 25.55 24.48 -20.68
CA LEU A 30 26.59 24.85 -19.74
C LEU A 30 27.94 24.29 -20.17
N GLN A 31 29.01 25.06 -19.93
CA GLN A 31 30.37 24.67 -20.29
C GLN A 31 30.83 23.38 -19.60
N ASP A 32 30.33 23.11 -18.40
CA ASP A 32 30.60 21.88 -17.63
C ASP A 32 29.53 20.79 -17.84
N GLY A 33 28.62 20.96 -18.80
CA GLY A 33 27.48 20.05 -18.98
C GLY A 33 26.51 20.00 -17.80
N GLY A 34 26.57 20.99 -16.90
CA GLY A 34 25.74 21.08 -15.71
C GLY A 34 26.15 20.16 -14.57
N ILE A 35 27.37 19.60 -14.59
CA ILE A 35 27.84 18.66 -13.57
C ILE A 35 27.78 19.28 -12.16
N GLN A 36 28.23 20.53 -12.00
CA GLN A 36 28.20 21.19 -10.68
C GLN A 36 26.78 21.37 -10.15
N LEU A 37 25.85 21.77 -11.03
CA LEU A 37 24.45 21.95 -10.66
C LEU A 37 23.77 20.63 -10.33
N LYS A 38 24.02 19.56 -11.08
CA LYS A 38 23.51 18.21 -10.77
C LYS A 38 24.02 17.71 -9.42
N ARG A 39 25.29 17.96 -9.10
CA ARG A 39 25.85 17.63 -7.78
C ARG A 39 25.21 18.45 -6.66
N ARG A 40 25.02 19.76 -6.87
CA ARG A 40 24.33 20.63 -5.90
C ARG A 40 22.88 20.16 -5.68
N ARG A 41 22.15 19.86 -6.75
CA ARG A 41 20.79 19.31 -6.71
C ARG A 41 20.71 18.07 -5.83
N GLN A 42 21.62 17.12 -6.04
CA GLN A 42 21.68 15.89 -5.25
C GLN A 42 21.98 16.18 -3.77
N ALA A 43 22.97 17.04 -3.48
CA ALA A 43 23.32 17.42 -2.11
C ALA A 43 22.16 18.11 -1.37
N LEU A 44 21.36 18.92 -2.06
CA LEU A 44 20.16 19.54 -1.49
C LEU A 44 19.12 18.49 -1.09
N LEU A 45 18.84 17.52 -1.96
CA LEU A 45 17.88 16.45 -1.68
C LEU A 45 18.35 15.56 -0.52
N GLU A 46 19.63 15.17 -0.49
CA GLU A 46 20.22 14.39 0.62
C GLU A 46 20.21 15.19 1.95
N GLY A 47 20.50 16.49 1.89
CA GLY A 47 20.41 17.39 3.03
C GLY A 47 18.99 17.51 3.58
N LEU A 48 17.98 17.49 2.69
CA LEU A 48 16.58 17.46 3.10
C LEU A 48 16.23 16.15 3.80
N ALA A 49 16.62 14.99 3.27
CA ALA A 49 16.41 13.71 3.98
C ALA A 49 17.03 13.71 5.39
N THR A 50 18.23 14.27 5.52
CA THR A 50 18.90 14.42 6.83
C THR A 50 18.08 15.30 7.77
N SER A 51 17.56 16.43 7.28
CA SER A 51 16.72 17.36 8.05
C SER A 51 15.38 16.73 8.49
N LEU A 52 14.83 15.84 7.66
CA LEU A 52 13.62 15.07 7.93
C LEU A 52 13.90 13.82 8.79
N GLN A 53 15.16 13.54 9.13
CA GLN A 53 15.64 12.35 9.85
C GLN A 53 15.22 11.03 9.18
N LEU A 54 15.29 11.01 7.85
CA LEU A 54 15.02 9.82 7.06
C LEU A 54 16.29 8.97 6.99
N VAL A 55 16.29 7.87 7.74
CA VAL A 55 17.42 6.93 7.82
C VAL A 55 17.10 5.66 7.04
N ASP A 56 18.09 5.11 6.35
CA ASP A 56 17.97 3.76 5.78
C ASP A 56 18.11 2.70 6.88
N PRO A 57 17.03 1.98 7.25
CA PRO A 57 17.13 0.93 8.26
C PRO A 57 17.88 -0.31 7.75
N LEU A 58 18.20 -0.39 6.45
CA LEU A 58 18.96 -1.48 5.83
C LEU A 58 20.41 -1.11 5.55
N GLY A 59 20.81 0.14 5.83
CA GLY A 59 22.16 0.63 5.60
C GLY A 59 23.17 0.03 6.58
N ASN A 60 24.39 -0.21 6.11
CA ASN A 60 25.46 -0.91 6.84
C ASN A 60 26.10 -0.10 8.00
N ASN A 61 25.41 0.93 8.50
CA ASN A 61 25.88 1.74 9.61
C ASN A 61 25.65 0.94 10.91
N GLY A 62 26.71 0.26 11.38
CA GLY A 62 26.76 -0.77 12.42
C GLY A 62 26.25 -0.46 13.84
N HIS A 63 25.26 0.41 14.00
CA HIS A 63 24.47 0.58 15.21
C HIS A 63 23.08 1.04 14.75
N THR A 64 22.09 0.16 14.60
CA THR A 64 21.20 -0.18 15.71
C THR A 64 20.12 -1.17 15.26
N VAL A 65 20.34 -2.45 15.52
CA VAL A 65 19.22 -3.38 15.72
C VAL A 65 18.56 -2.96 17.06
N GLY A 66 17.64 -1.99 17.00
CA GLY A 66 16.83 -1.58 18.17
C GLY A 66 16.63 -0.08 18.45
N SER A 67 17.21 0.86 17.69
CA SER A 67 17.05 2.31 17.93
C SER A 67 16.20 3.02 16.87
N VAL A 68 15.10 2.39 16.46
CA VAL A 68 14.09 2.99 15.57
C VAL A 68 13.15 4.03 16.25
N PRO A 69 12.89 4.04 17.59
CA PRO A 69 11.81 4.87 18.13
C PRO A 69 11.99 6.40 18.03
N LYS A 70 13.23 6.93 18.05
CA LYS A 70 13.47 8.39 18.09
C LYS A 70 13.34 9.05 16.72
N ASP A 71 13.81 8.40 15.66
CA ASP A 71 13.88 8.99 14.31
C ASP A 71 12.48 9.11 13.68
N CYS A 72 11.58 8.20 14.04
CA CYS A 72 10.17 8.29 13.65
C CYS A 72 9.45 9.51 14.24
N LEU A 73 9.89 10.07 15.39
CA LEU A 73 9.16 11.16 16.04
C LEU A 73 9.21 12.47 15.24
N VAL A 74 10.33 12.78 14.60
CA VAL A 74 10.44 13.98 13.76
C VAL A 74 9.60 13.81 12.51
N PHE A 75 9.73 12.68 11.81
CA PHE A 75 8.89 12.34 10.67
C PHE A 75 7.40 12.45 11.00
N LEU A 76 6.94 11.80 12.08
CA LEU A 76 5.54 11.81 12.50
C LEU A 76 5.04 13.23 12.85
N ARG A 77 5.87 14.06 13.50
CA ARG A 77 5.53 15.46 13.78
C ARG A 77 5.36 16.27 12.49
N LEU A 78 6.21 16.04 11.49
CA LEU A 78 6.12 16.72 10.19
C LEU A 78 4.85 16.31 9.45
N VAL A 79 4.59 15.00 9.33
CA VAL A 79 3.43 14.48 8.59
C VAL A 79 2.10 14.63 9.32
N SER A 80 2.12 14.98 10.60
CA SER A 80 0.92 15.42 11.32
C SER A 80 0.36 16.75 10.79
N LEU A 81 1.18 17.54 10.10
CA LEU A 81 0.80 18.82 9.52
C LEU A 81 0.46 18.67 8.03
N PRO A 82 -0.62 19.28 7.53
CA PRO A 82 -0.97 19.22 6.10
C PRO A 82 0.15 19.73 5.18
N LYS A 83 0.85 20.81 5.59
CA LYS A 83 2.01 21.31 4.84
C LYS A 83 3.19 20.33 4.83
N GLY A 84 3.37 19.52 5.89
CA GLY A 84 4.41 18.49 5.91
C GLY A 84 4.10 17.34 4.95
N ARG A 85 2.83 16.94 4.83
CA ARG A 85 2.39 15.98 3.80
C ARG A 85 2.60 16.53 2.39
N LYS A 86 2.33 17.83 2.18
CA LYS A 86 2.60 18.52 0.91
C LYS A 86 4.10 18.57 0.60
N LEU A 87 4.94 18.87 1.59
CA LEU A 87 6.40 18.83 1.46
C LEU A 87 6.87 17.44 1.01
N LEU A 88 6.38 16.36 1.64
CA LEU A 88 6.75 15.00 1.24
C LEU A 88 6.32 14.66 -0.20
N ALA A 89 5.10 15.05 -0.60
CA ALA A 89 4.64 14.84 -1.96
C ALA A 89 5.55 15.55 -2.98
N LYS A 90 5.91 16.82 -2.72
CA LYS A 90 6.83 17.58 -3.57
C LYS A 90 8.24 17.02 -3.57
N TYR A 91 8.72 16.56 -2.42
CA TYR A 91 10.03 15.95 -2.32
C TYR A 91 10.10 14.69 -3.18
N LEU A 92 9.12 13.79 -3.05
CA LEU A 92 9.04 12.56 -3.86
C LEU A 92 9.01 12.83 -5.37
N GLU A 93 8.26 13.85 -5.82
CA GLU A 93 8.20 14.25 -7.24
C GLU A 93 9.56 14.67 -7.81
N LEU A 94 10.49 15.14 -6.96
CA LEU A 94 11.82 15.63 -7.37
C LEU A 94 12.93 14.57 -7.22
N LEU A 95 12.65 13.43 -6.59
CA LEU A 95 13.62 12.36 -6.44
C LEU A 95 13.82 11.60 -7.75
N PHE A 96 15.03 11.09 -7.96
CA PHE A 96 15.31 10.22 -9.09
C PHE A 96 14.48 8.92 -8.97
N PRO A 97 13.72 8.54 -10.02
CA PRO A 97 12.99 7.28 -10.03
C PRO A 97 13.93 6.09 -9.79
N GLY A 98 13.54 5.18 -8.90
CA GLY A 98 14.34 4.01 -8.53
C GLY A 98 15.61 4.31 -7.71
N GLY A 99 15.87 5.57 -7.35
CA GLY A 99 17.03 5.94 -6.54
C GLY A 99 16.93 5.50 -5.08
N GLU A 100 18.07 5.39 -4.41
CA GLU A 100 18.16 5.01 -2.99
C GLU A 100 17.35 5.95 -2.08
N LEU A 101 17.43 7.25 -2.33
CA LEU A 101 16.72 8.26 -1.56
C LEU A 101 15.19 8.11 -1.66
N MET A 102 14.69 7.75 -2.85
CA MET A 102 13.28 7.43 -3.07
C MET A 102 12.85 6.24 -2.21
N ARG A 103 13.65 5.16 -2.23
CA ARG A 103 13.42 3.97 -1.41
C ARG A 103 13.35 4.33 0.08
N ILE A 104 14.31 5.11 0.60
CA ILE A 104 14.34 5.51 2.02
C ILE A 104 13.07 6.28 2.41
N VAL A 105 12.66 7.26 1.59
CA VAL A 105 11.46 8.07 1.86
C VAL A 105 10.20 7.20 1.81
N CYS A 106 10.07 6.33 0.82
CA CYS A 106 8.95 5.40 0.74
C CYS A 106 8.93 4.43 1.93
N MET A 107 10.06 3.88 2.36
CA MET A 107 10.10 3.01 3.55
C MET A 107 9.60 3.72 4.81
N ALA A 108 9.96 5.00 5.01
CA ALA A 108 9.43 5.79 6.12
C ALA A 108 7.90 5.97 6.03
N ILE A 109 7.36 6.22 4.83
CA ILE A 109 5.91 6.32 4.58
C ILE A 109 5.22 4.97 4.85
N PHE A 110 5.78 3.88 4.37
CA PHE A 110 5.24 2.52 4.50
C PHE A 110 5.18 2.07 5.96
N ARG A 111 6.21 2.39 6.74
CA ARG A 111 6.24 2.16 8.19
C ARG A 111 5.12 2.91 8.93
N HIS A 112 4.61 4.02 8.37
CA HIS A 112 3.66 4.91 9.04
C HIS A 112 2.33 5.06 8.28
N LEU A 113 1.94 4.08 7.47
CA LEU A 113 0.67 4.09 6.73
C LEU A 113 -0.55 4.26 7.65
N ARG A 114 -0.54 3.66 8.84
CA ARG A 114 -1.63 3.82 9.82
C ARG A 114 -1.78 5.25 10.31
N PHE A 115 -0.68 5.94 10.55
CA PHE A 115 -0.67 7.34 10.97
C PHE A 115 -1.11 8.27 9.84
N LEU A 116 -0.63 8.02 8.62
CA LEU A 116 -0.91 8.87 7.46
C LEU A 116 -2.35 8.72 6.95
N PHE A 117 -2.85 7.48 6.89
CA PHE A 117 -4.08 7.13 6.17
C PHE A 117 -5.13 6.44 7.04
N GLY A 118 -4.87 6.20 8.34
CA GLY A 118 -5.80 5.52 9.24
C GLY A 118 -7.14 6.21 9.44
N THR A 119 -7.17 7.54 9.32
CA THR A 119 -8.37 8.36 9.46
C THR A 119 -8.43 9.39 8.34
N LEU A 120 -9.56 9.47 7.64
CA LEU A 120 -9.79 10.55 6.70
C LEU A 120 -10.05 11.86 7.47
N PRO A 121 -9.31 12.94 7.21
CA PRO A 121 -9.57 14.23 7.82
C PRO A 121 -10.97 14.74 7.44
N SER A 122 -11.71 15.32 8.40
CA SER A 122 -13.01 15.95 8.12
C SER A 122 -12.89 17.20 7.25
N ASP A 123 -11.73 17.88 7.30
CA ASP A 123 -11.40 18.99 6.42
C ASP A 123 -11.06 18.48 5.01
N SER A 124 -11.89 18.84 4.03
CA SER A 124 -11.77 18.36 2.64
C SER A 124 -10.43 18.71 1.99
N ARG A 125 -9.83 19.85 2.35
CA ARG A 125 -8.51 20.26 1.85
C ARG A 125 -7.41 19.34 2.38
N THR A 126 -7.42 19.03 3.67
CA THR A 126 -6.45 18.11 4.29
C THR A 126 -6.63 16.68 3.81
N ALA A 127 -7.87 16.26 3.56
CA ALA A 127 -8.18 14.99 2.91
C ALA A 127 -7.57 14.93 1.50
N GLU A 128 -7.75 15.97 0.68
CA GLU A 128 -7.19 15.99 -0.68
C GLU A 128 -5.65 15.97 -0.68
N ILE A 129 -4.99 16.68 0.25
CA ILE A 129 -3.52 16.60 0.39
C ILE A 129 -3.07 15.16 0.68
N SER A 130 -3.83 14.44 1.49
CA SER A 130 -3.52 13.04 1.83
C SER A 130 -3.72 12.13 0.61
N ASN A 131 -4.78 12.36 -0.17
CA ASN A 131 -5.02 11.65 -1.43
C ASN A 131 -3.92 11.91 -2.46
N ILE A 132 -3.48 13.17 -2.61
CA ILE A 132 -2.36 13.54 -3.48
C ILE A 132 -1.10 12.80 -3.04
N LEU A 133 -0.78 12.78 -1.74
CA LEU A 133 0.37 12.05 -1.24
C LEU A 133 0.29 10.55 -1.57
N ALA A 134 -0.88 9.91 -1.39
CA ALA A 134 -1.06 8.51 -1.74
C ALA A 134 -0.84 8.25 -3.24
N ARG A 135 -1.37 9.11 -4.11
CA ARG A 135 -1.17 9.02 -5.57
C ARG A 135 0.30 9.21 -5.97
N VAL A 136 0.99 10.19 -5.38
CA VAL A 136 2.41 10.43 -5.64
C VAL A 136 3.25 9.23 -5.22
N VAL A 137 3.05 8.71 -4.01
CA VAL A 137 3.77 7.52 -3.52
C VAL A 137 3.51 6.32 -4.43
N SER A 138 2.26 6.10 -4.84
CA SER A 138 1.88 5.03 -5.76
C SER A 138 2.56 5.16 -7.12
N SER A 139 2.72 6.39 -7.63
CA SER A 139 3.48 6.66 -8.86
C SER A 139 4.98 6.36 -8.67
N CYS A 140 5.58 6.80 -7.56
CA CYS A 140 6.98 6.54 -7.24
C CYS A 140 7.30 5.03 -7.16
N VAL A 141 6.38 4.25 -6.58
CA VAL A 141 6.49 2.79 -6.48
C VAL A 141 6.60 2.12 -7.85
N ARG A 142 5.94 2.65 -8.90
CA ARG A 142 6.06 2.11 -10.27
C ARG A 142 7.48 2.21 -10.84
N GLY A 143 8.30 3.13 -10.33
CA GLY A 143 9.70 3.29 -10.73
C GLY A 143 10.69 2.43 -9.93
N MET A 144 10.24 1.65 -8.96
CA MET A 144 11.11 0.87 -8.07
C MET A 144 11.46 -0.50 -8.65
N ASP A 145 12.62 -1.02 -8.22
CA ASP A 145 13.04 -2.39 -8.43
C ASP A 145 12.50 -3.35 -7.35
N LEU A 146 12.65 -4.66 -7.57
CA LEU A 146 12.11 -5.66 -6.67
C LEU A 146 12.68 -5.55 -5.25
N GLY A 147 13.96 -5.18 -5.09
CA GLY A 147 14.59 -5.02 -3.78
C GLY A 147 13.98 -3.86 -2.98
N ALA A 148 13.79 -2.70 -3.61
CA ALA A 148 13.14 -1.55 -3.00
C ALA A 148 11.67 -1.82 -2.63
N LEU A 149 10.92 -2.53 -3.49
CA LEU A 149 9.55 -2.97 -3.19
C LEU A 149 9.52 -3.89 -1.96
N SER A 150 10.44 -4.86 -1.91
CA SER A 150 10.56 -5.81 -0.80
C SER A 150 10.86 -5.09 0.52
N ALA A 151 11.76 -4.10 0.49
CA ALA A 151 12.12 -3.29 1.65
C ALA A 151 10.94 -2.42 2.12
N CYS A 152 10.18 -1.82 1.20
CA CYS A 152 8.98 -1.07 1.53
C CYS A 152 7.92 -1.98 2.17
N LEU A 153 7.69 -3.17 1.62
CA LEU A 153 6.72 -4.13 2.18
C LEU A 153 7.14 -4.63 3.57
N ALA A 154 8.42 -4.95 3.77
CA ALA A 154 8.98 -5.28 5.07
C ALA A 154 8.77 -4.14 6.09
N ALA A 155 8.91 -2.87 5.66
CA ALA A 155 8.68 -1.72 6.55
C ALA A 155 7.24 -1.65 7.07
N VAL A 156 6.25 -2.15 6.31
CA VAL A 156 4.85 -2.25 6.75
C VAL A 156 4.71 -3.31 7.83
N VAL A 157 5.28 -4.49 7.60
CA VAL A 157 5.25 -5.61 8.55
C VAL A 157 5.93 -5.24 9.86
N CYS A 158 7.09 -4.58 9.78
CA CYS A 158 7.85 -4.12 10.94
C CYS A 158 7.27 -2.86 11.61
N SER A 159 6.10 -2.37 11.18
CA SER A 159 5.45 -1.23 11.82
C SER A 159 4.88 -1.61 13.19
N SER A 160 4.88 -0.66 14.12
CA SER A 160 4.21 -0.80 15.41
C SER A 160 2.68 -0.79 15.29
N GLU A 161 2.14 -0.25 14.18
CA GLU A 161 0.71 -0.14 13.95
C GLU A 161 0.33 -0.70 12.57
N GLN A 162 -0.70 -1.53 12.52
CA GLN A 162 -1.15 -2.13 11.25
C GLN A 162 -1.79 -1.08 10.34
N PRO A 163 -1.47 -1.08 9.03
CA PRO A 163 -2.09 -0.17 8.06
C PRO A 163 -3.61 -0.41 7.95
N PRO A 164 -4.40 0.61 7.58
CA PRO A 164 -5.80 0.41 7.23
C PRO A 164 -5.89 -0.32 5.88
N LEU A 165 -6.31 -1.59 5.89
CA LEU A 165 -6.50 -2.41 4.69
C LEU A 165 -7.95 -2.35 4.22
N ARG A 166 -8.41 -1.16 3.83
CA ARG A 166 -9.79 -0.94 3.34
C ARG A 166 -9.87 -1.19 1.82
N PRO A 167 -11.01 -1.61 1.27
CA PRO A 167 -11.18 -1.68 -0.19
C PRO A 167 -10.99 -0.31 -0.85
N LEU A 168 -10.60 -0.32 -2.12
CA LEU A 168 -10.41 0.91 -2.90
C LEU A 168 -11.77 1.63 -3.08
N GLY A 169 -11.74 2.96 -3.02
CA GLY A 169 -12.94 3.80 -3.02
C GLY A 169 -13.68 3.86 -1.68
N SER A 170 -13.13 3.31 -0.59
CA SER A 170 -13.74 3.39 0.74
C SER A 170 -13.97 4.86 1.16
N PRO A 171 -15.18 5.22 1.66
CA PRO A 171 -15.48 6.58 2.09
C PRO A 171 -14.65 7.02 3.30
N ALA A 172 -14.08 6.08 4.05
CA ALA A 172 -13.16 6.36 5.15
C ALA A 172 -11.72 6.62 4.68
N GLY A 173 -11.48 6.61 3.36
CA GLY A 173 -10.18 6.75 2.71
C GLY A 173 -9.54 5.40 2.37
N ASP A 174 -8.74 5.34 1.32
CA ASP A 174 -8.14 4.11 0.79
C ASP A 174 -6.64 4.24 0.47
N GLY A 175 -6.02 5.37 0.85
CA GLY A 175 -4.65 5.70 0.45
C GLY A 175 -3.59 4.64 0.79
N ALA A 176 -3.69 3.97 1.94
CA ALA A 176 -2.77 2.88 2.29
C ALA A 176 -2.95 1.67 1.35
N SER A 177 -4.19 1.27 1.09
CA SER A 177 -4.51 0.18 0.18
C SER A 177 -4.11 0.49 -1.26
N LEU A 178 -4.28 1.73 -1.71
CA LEU A 178 -3.83 2.18 -3.03
C LEU A 178 -2.32 2.01 -3.21
N ILE A 179 -1.54 2.43 -2.20
CA ILE A 179 -0.07 2.29 -2.19
C ILE A 179 0.33 0.81 -2.21
N LEU A 180 -0.23 0.01 -1.30
CA LEU A 180 0.07 -1.42 -1.19
C LEU A 180 -0.32 -2.19 -2.46
N ASN A 181 -1.45 -1.85 -3.07
CA ASN A 181 -1.90 -2.45 -4.31
C ASN A 181 -0.91 -2.12 -5.45
N SER A 182 -0.44 -0.88 -5.53
CA SER A 182 0.58 -0.46 -6.51
C SER A 182 1.90 -1.22 -6.36
N VAL A 183 2.28 -1.62 -5.13
CA VAL A 183 3.47 -2.44 -4.87
C VAL A 183 3.30 -3.85 -5.41
N LEU A 184 2.16 -4.49 -5.13
CA LEU A 184 1.85 -5.84 -5.59
C LEU A 184 1.72 -5.89 -7.12
N GLU A 185 1.06 -4.90 -7.73
CA GLU A 185 0.97 -4.75 -9.19
C GLU A 185 2.36 -4.59 -9.80
N ARG A 186 3.18 -3.69 -9.26
CA ARG A 186 4.54 -3.49 -9.77
C ARG A 186 5.41 -4.74 -9.62
N ALA A 187 5.34 -5.43 -8.48
CA ALA A 187 6.07 -6.68 -8.30
C ALA A 187 5.61 -7.75 -9.29
N THR A 188 4.31 -7.79 -9.62
CA THR A 188 3.77 -8.70 -10.64
C THR A 188 4.39 -8.40 -12.00
N GLU A 189 4.43 -7.12 -12.41
CA GLU A 189 5.08 -6.69 -13.66
C GLU A 189 6.54 -7.16 -13.70
N LEU A 190 7.31 -6.96 -12.62
CA LEU A 190 8.73 -7.34 -12.57
C LEU A 190 8.95 -8.86 -12.59
N LEU A 191 8.09 -9.65 -11.94
CA LEU A 191 8.25 -11.09 -11.82
C LEU A 191 7.73 -11.85 -13.05
N THR A 192 6.78 -11.28 -13.78
CA THR A 192 6.19 -11.88 -14.98
C THR A 192 6.87 -11.47 -16.28
N ASP A 193 7.66 -10.38 -16.29
CA ASP A 193 8.39 -9.94 -17.46
C ASP A 193 9.45 -10.98 -17.92
N PRO A 194 9.25 -11.63 -19.07
CA PRO A 194 10.18 -12.64 -19.60
C PRO A 194 11.57 -12.06 -19.92
N HIS A 195 11.67 -10.76 -20.20
CA HIS A 195 12.91 -10.07 -20.53
C HIS A 195 13.70 -9.62 -19.29
N ALA A 196 13.04 -9.53 -18.14
CA ALA A 196 13.66 -9.20 -16.86
C ALA A 196 13.88 -10.42 -15.95
N ALA A 197 13.31 -11.58 -16.30
CA ALA A 197 13.40 -12.82 -15.53
C ALA A 197 14.85 -13.32 -15.31
N SER A 198 15.81 -12.95 -16.16
CA SER A 198 17.24 -13.25 -16.00
C SER A 198 18.03 -12.19 -15.22
N ASN A 199 17.47 -10.99 -15.02
CA ASN A 199 18.17 -9.83 -14.46
C ASN A 199 17.94 -9.62 -12.97
N TYR A 200 16.93 -10.26 -12.36
CA TYR A 200 16.74 -10.19 -10.91
C TYR A 200 17.63 -11.21 -10.20
N ASN A 201 18.55 -10.71 -9.36
CA ASN A 201 19.33 -11.53 -8.45
C ASN A 201 18.40 -12.44 -7.63
N MET A 202 18.73 -13.73 -7.52
CA MET A 202 18.02 -14.72 -6.70
C MET A 202 17.75 -14.20 -5.28
N THR A 203 18.68 -13.40 -4.75
CA THR A 203 18.57 -12.73 -3.45
C THR A 203 17.35 -11.80 -3.37
N ASN A 204 17.09 -11.00 -4.42
CA ASN A 204 15.96 -10.06 -4.44
C ASN A 204 14.62 -10.79 -4.55
N ARG A 205 14.58 -11.94 -5.25
CA ARG A 205 13.39 -12.80 -5.28
C ARG A 205 13.10 -13.45 -3.94
N ALA A 206 14.13 -13.96 -3.27
CA ALA A 206 13.99 -14.52 -1.93
C ALA A 206 13.55 -13.45 -0.92
N LEU A 207 14.14 -12.25 -1.00
CA LEU A 207 13.75 -11.12 -0.16
C LEU A 207 12.29 -10.70 -0.42
N TRP A 208 11.88 -10.64 -1.68
CA TRP A 208 10.48 -10.37 -2.04
C TRP A 208 9.54 -11.40 -1.43
N GLN A 209 9.81 -12.69 -1.62
CA GLN A 209 8.94 -13.74 -1.10
C GLN A 209 8.83 -13.66 0.42
N ALA A 210 9.96 -13.51 1.14
CA ALA A 210 9.96 -13.38 2.59
C ALA A 210 9.15 -12.16 3.07
N SER A 211 9.33 -10.99 2.43
CA SER A 211 8.55 -9.80 2.74
C SER A 211 7.06 -9.98 2.44
N PHE A 212 6.74 -10.66 1.33
CA PHE A 212 5.37 -10.92 0.93
C PHE A 212 4.67 -11.89 1.88
N ASP A 213 5.32 -12.99 2.28
CA ASP A 213 4.74 -14.00 3.17
C ASP A 213 4.32 -13.38 4.52
N GLU A 214 5.19 -12.54 5.09
CA GLU A 214 4.90 -11.80 6.32
C GLU A 214 3.74 -10.80 6.13
N PHE A 215 3.73 -10.06 5.02
CA PHE A 215 2.62 -9.17 4.69
C PHE A 215 1.31 -9.93 4.48
N PHE A 216 1.35 -11.09 3.84
CA PHE A 216 0.20 -11.94 3.60
C PHE A 216 -0.39 -12.47 4.91
N GLY A 217 0.46 -12.82 5.89
CA GLY A 217 0.03 -13.11 7.26
C GLY A 217 -0.73 -11.93 7.91
N LEU A 218 -0.25 -10.70 7.71
CA LEU A 218 -0.95 -9.49 8.18
C LEU A 218 -2.31 -9.31 7.47
N LEU A 219 -2.35 -9.45 6.14
CA LEU A 219 -3.55 -9.29 5.32
C LEU A 219 -4.63 -10.31 5.69
N THR A 220 -4.26 -11.59 5.79
CA THR A 220 -5.19 -12.68 6.16
C THR A 220 -5.72 -12.50 7.58
N LYS A 221 -4.86 -12.13 8.53
CA LYS A 221 -5.30 -11.81 9.90
C LYS A 221 -6.29 -10.64 9.92
N TYR A 222 -6.06 -9.59 9.13
CA TYR A 222 -7.01 -8.49 9.01
C TYR A 222 -8.37 -8.96 8.47
N CYS A 223 -8.36 -9.77 7.40
CA CYS A 223 -9.56 -10.34 6.79
C CYS A 223 -10.38 -11.18 7.78
N VAL A 224 -9.73 -12.07 8.53
CA VAL A 224 -10.38 -12.91 9.55
C VAL A 224 -10.98 -12.06 10.66
N ASN A 225 -10.20 -11.13 11.23
CA ASN A 225 -10.70 -10.25 12.30
C ASN A 225 -11.89 -9.40 11.84
N LYS A 226 -11.88 -8.92 10.59
CA LYS A 226 -13.00 -8.16 10.01
C LYS A 226 -14.24 -9.03 9.84
N TYR A 227 -14.07 -10.24 9.31
CA TYR A 227 -15.16 -11.21 9.20
C TYR A 227 -15.79 -11.50 10.57
N ASP A 228 -14.97 -11.84 11.57
CA ASP A 228 -15.45 -12.15 12.92
C ASP A 228 -16.18 -10.97 13.56
N SER A 229 -15.64 -9.75 13.40
CA SER A 229 -16.27 -8.53 13.92
C SER A 229 -17.64 -8.27 13.30
N ILE A 230 -17.78 -8.48 11.98
CA ILE A 230 -19.06 -8.34 11.27
C ILE A 230 -20.04 -9.43 11.73
N MET A 231 -19.60 -10.69 11.85
CA MET A 231 -20.47 -11.76 12.32
C MET A 231 -20.94 -11.53 13.76
N GLN A 232 -20.04 -11.08 14.65
CA GLN A 232 -20.36 -10.79 16.04
C GLN A 232 -21.35 -9.62 16.18
N SER A 233 -21.16 -8.51 15.44
CA SER A 233 -22.09 -7.37 15.50
C SER A 233 -23.50 -7.78 15.04
N ARG A 234 -23.59 -8.67 14.05
CA ARG A 234 -24.86 -9.19 13.54
C ARG A 234 -25.55 -10.13 14.51
N LEU A 235 -24.82 -11.00 15.21
CA LEU A 235 -25.38 -11.81 16.29
C LEU A 235 -25.99 -10.95 17.41
N MET A 236 -25.42 -9.76 17.65
CA MET A 236 -25.94 -8.80 18.64
C MET A 236 -27.13 -7.97 18.12
N GLU A 237 -27.22 -7.72 16.81
CA GLU A 237 -28.33 -7.00 16.15
C GLU A 237 -29.55 -7.89 15.82
N ALA A 238 -29.40 -9.21 15.89
CA ALA A 238 -30.47 -10.16 15.61
C ALA A 238 -31.57 -10.11 16.70
N SER A 239 -32.58 -9.28 16.47
CA SER A 239 -33.86 -9.35 17.19
C SER A 239 -34.62 -10.61 16.78
N PRO A 240 -35.39 -11.29 17.66
CA PRO A 240 -35.98 -12.62 17.40
C PRO A 240 -36.95 -12.71 16.21
N ASN A 241 -37.37 -11.58 15.61
CA ASN A 241 -38.54 -11.50 14.74
C ASN A 241 -38.29 -10.93 13.32
N VAL A 242 -37.05 -10.91 12.81
CA VAL A 242 -36.80 -10.50 11.41
C VAL A 242 -35.97 -11.56 10.68
N PRO A 243 -36.44 -12.13 9.55
CA PRO A 243 -35.68 -13.11 8.79
C PRO A 243 -34.38 -12.47 8.26
N VAL A 244 -33.27 -13.16 8.50
CA VAL A 244 -31.89 -12.75 8.20
C VAL A 244 -31.75 -12.41 6.71
N ILE A 245 -31.52 -11.13 6.41
CA ILE A 245 -31.40 -10.60 5.06
C ILE A 245 -30.05 -11.02 4.47
N GLY A 246 -30.02 -12.11 3.70
CA GLY A 246 -28.81 -12.67 3.08
C GLY A 246 -28.11 -11.75 2.06
N ALA A 247 -28.85 -10.83 1.43
CA ALA A 247 -28.31 -9.89 0.44
C ALA A 247 -27.56 -8.71 1.08
N ASP A 248 -28.11 -8.15 2.17
CA ASP A 248 -27.51 -7.02 2.89
C ASP A 248 -26.21 -7.42 3.62
N THR A 249 -26.11 -8.69 4.01
CA THR A 249 -24.88 -9.27 4.58
C THR A 249 -23.74 -9.35 3.57
N ALA A 250 -24.00 -9.79 2.32
CA ALA A 250 -22.97 -9.86 1.28
C ALA A 250 -22.49 -8.47 0.84
N ILE A 251 -23.38 -7.48 0.83
CA ILE A 251 -23.06 -6.08 0.51
C ILE A 251 -22.24 -5.42 1.63
N SER A 252 -22.61 -5.65 2.90
CA SER A 252 -21.86 -5.12 4.05
C SER A 252 -20.46 -5.74 4.13
N PHE A 253 -20.35 -7.04 3.84
CA PHE A 253 -19.07 -7.76 3.83
C PHE A 253 -18.15 -7.27 2.71
N SER A 254 -18.64 -7.17 1.48
CA SER A 254 -17.85 -6.71 0.33
C SER A 254 -17.36 -5.25 0.47
N ARG A 255 -18.02 -4.42 1.29
CA ARG A 255 -17.62 -3.05 1.59
C ARG A 255 -16.46 -2.91 2.58
N GLU A 256 -16.20 -3.93 3.41
CA GLU A 256 -15.17 -3.89 4.45
C GLU A 256 -13.90 -4.68 4.07
N MET A 257 -14.06 -5.64 3.16
CA MET A 257 -12.99 -6.55 2.74
C MET A 257 -12.07 -5.93 1.70
N PRO A 258 -10.73 -6.10 1.82
CA PRO A 258 -9.77 -5.54 0.87
C PRO A 258 -9.64 -6.40 -0.39
N VAL A 259 -10.73 -6.48 -1.18
CA VAL A 259 -10.81 -7.37 -2.35
C VAL A 259 -9.72 -7.09 -3.38
N GLU A 260 -9.37 -5.83 -3.61
CA GLU A 260 -8.31 -5.46 -4.57
C GLU A 260 -6.94 -5.94 -4.12
N LEU A 261 -6.60 -5.77 -2.83
CA LEU A 261 -5.32 -6.26 -2.29
C LEU A 261 -5.25 -7.79 -2.31
N LEU A 262 -6.35 -8.48 -1.97
CA LEU A 262 -6.42 -9.94 -2.04
C LEU A 262 -6.20 -10.42 -3.48
N ARG A 263 -6.83 -9.76 -4.47
CA ARG A 263 -6.65 -10.07 -5.88
C ARG A 263 -5.20 -9.82 -6.33
N ALA A 264 -4.62 -8.67 -5.98
CA ALA A 264 -3.25 -8.33 -6.34
C ALA A 264 -2.21 -9.20 -5.63
N SER A 265 -2.58 -9.89 -4.54
CA SER A 265 -1.72 -10.84 -3.84
C SER A 265 -1.62 -12.20 -4.55
N LEU A 266 -2.61 -12.60 -5.35
CA LEU A 266 -2.68 -13.93 -5.98
C LEU A 266 -1.45 -14.35 -6.83
N PRO A 267 -0.79 -13.44 -7.58
CA PRO A 267 0.42 -13.81 -8.33
C PRO A 267 1.62 -14.17 -7.45
N HIS A 268 1.60 -13.75 -6.18
CA HIS A 268 2.73 -13.88 -5.24
C HIS A 268 2.54 -15.02 -4.25
N THR A 269 1.35 -15.62 -4.21
CA THR A 269 1.06 -16.70 -3.26
C THR A 269 1.69 -18.03 -3.67
N ASP A 270 2.09 -18.80 -2.66
CA ASP A 270 2.36 -20.22 -2.82
C ASP A 270 1.06 -21.06 -2.80
N GLU A 271 1.17 -22.37 -2.97
CA GLU A 271 0.01 -23.26 -3.00
C GLU A 271 -0.74 -23.30 -1.66
N HIS A 272 -0.01 -23.23 -0.54
CA HIS A 272 -0.61 -23.23 0.79
C HIS A 272 -1.42 -21.96 1.05
N GLN A 273 -0.88 -20.80 0.69
CA GLN A 273 -1.53 -19.51 0.77
C GLN A 273 -2.76 -19.43 -0.15
N ARG A 274 -2.69 -20.03 -1.36
CA ARG A 274 -3.87 -20.17 -2.24
C ARG A 274 -4.97 -20.99 -1.56
N GLN A 275 -4.63 -22.12 -0.96
CA GLN A 275 -5.61 -22.95 -0.24
C GLN A 275 -6.24 -22.18 0.93
N MET A 276 -5.47 -21.41 1.70
CA MET A 276 -6.01 -20.58 2.78
C MET A 276 -7.03 -19.55 2.28
N LEU A 277 -6.81 -18.93 1.12
CA LEU A 277 -7.77 -18.01 0.52
C LEU A 277 -9.05 -18.73 0.09
N LEU A 278 -8.93 -19.93 -0.52
CA LEU A 278 -10.08 -20.73 -0.91
C LEU A 278 -10.95 -21.11 0.30
N ASP A 279 -10.32 -21.61 1.37
CA ASP A 279 -11.00 -21.98 2.61
C ASP A 279 -11.71 -20.77 3.25
N PHE A 280 -11.05 -19.60 3.26
CA PHE A 280 -11.66 -18.37 3.74
C PHE A 280 -12.87 -17.97 2.89
N THR A 281 -12.76 -18.05 1.56
CA THR A 281 -13.84 -17.69 0.65
C THR A 281 -15.06 -18.60 0.87
N GLN A 282 -14.85 -19.91 1.03
CA GLN A 282 -15.91 -20.88 1.31
C GLN A 282 -16.64 -20.59 2.63
N ARG A 283 -15.91 -20.23 3.69
CA ARG A 283 -16.50 -19.84 4.99
C ARG A 283 -17.28 -18.53 4.92
N SER A 284 -16.84 -17.61 4.06
CA SER A 284 -17.47 -16.29 3.93
C SER A 284 -18.73 -16.27 3.04
N MET A 285 -18.97 -17.32 2.26
CA MET A 285 -20.17 -17.43 1.43
C MET A 285 -21.40 -17.78 2.28
N PRO A 286 -22.55 -17.09 2.09
CA PRO A 286 -23.78 -17.49 2.75
C PRO A 286 -24.19 -18.90 2.32
N ILE A 287 -24.54 -19.75 3.29
CA ILE A 287 -24.95 -21.16 3.14
C ILE A 287 -26.17 -21.36 2.19
N GLY A 288 -26.77 -20.29 1.65
CA GLY A 288 -27.91 -20.36 0.73
C GLY A 288 -27.60 -20.38 -0.77
N ALA A 289 -26.34 -20.21 -1.21
CA ALA A 289 -26.03 -20.13 -2.65
C ALA A 289 -25.68 -21.47 -3.32
N SER A 290 -25.42 -22.53 -2.54
CA SER A 290 -24.95 -23.82 -3.07
C SER A 290 -26.03 -24.91 -3.20
N ASN A 291 -27.29 -24.65 -2.84
CA ASN A 291 -28.35 -25.68 -2.83
C ASN A 291 -29.53 -25.40 -3.81
N SER A 292 -29.24 -24.86 -4.99
CA SER A 292 -30.24 -24.74 -6.08
C SER A 292 -29.84 -25.53 -7.32
N ARG A 293 -29.23 -26.71 -7.14
CA ARG A 293 -28.86 -27.55 -8.27
C ARG A 293 -28.73 -29.04 -7.94
N ASP A 294 -29.68 -29.60 -7.19
CA ASP A 294 -30.08 -31.00 -7.43
C ASP A 294 -31.41 -31.39 -6.75
N GLY A 295 -32.22 -32.21 -7.44
CA GLY A 295 -33.19 -33.12 -6.83
C GLY A 295 -34.64 -32.65 -6.65
N GLY A 296 -35.50 -32.89 -7.64
CA GLY A 296 -36.96 -32.78 -7.53
C GLY A 296 -37.71 -33.49 -8.65
N ASN A 297 -37.55 -34.81 -8.73
CA ASN A 297 -38.23 -35.69 -9.70
C ASN A 297 -39.71 -35.89 -9.32
N GLY A 298 -40.61 -35.88 -10.32
CA GLY A 298 -41.88 -36.60 -10.22
C GLY A 298 -43.13 -35.88 -10.75
N THR A 299 -43.44 -36.07 -12.03
CA THR A 299 -44.78 -36.51 -12.46
C THR A 299 -44.70 -37.14 -13.85
N HIS A 300 -44.88 -38.46 -13.88
CA HIS A 300 -45.27 -39.26 -15.04
C HIS A 300 -46.52 -38.67 -15.73
N MET A 301 -46.60 -38.79 -17.06
CA MET A 301 -47.67 -39.51 -17.77
C MET A 301 -47.24 -39.79 -19.22
N ASN A 302 -47.32 -41.07 -19.61
CA ASN A 302 -47.06 -41.63 -20.93
C ASN A 302 -48.09 -41.16 -21.97
N SER A 303 -47.72 -41.22 -23.26
CA SER A 303 -48.40 -42.10 -24.24
C SER A 303 -47.64 -42.14 -25.58
N GLU A 304 -47.81 -43.27 -26.25
CA GLU A 304 -46.98 -43.91 -27.28
C GLU A 304 -47.15 -43.39 -28.72
N SER A 305 -46.11 -43.64 -29.55
CA SER A 305 -46.11 -44.06 -30.99
C SER A 305 -46.78 -43.11 -32.02
N VAL A 306 -46.31 -42.92 -33.26
CA VAL A 306 -45.94 -43.86 -34.33
C VAL A 306 -45.08 -43.11 -35.37
N LEU A 307 -44.20 -43.86 -36.04
CA LEU A 307 -43.43 -43.51 -37.24
C LEU A 307 -44.25 -42.87 -38.38
N SER A 308 -43.72 -41.80 -38.99
CA SER A 308 -43.53 -41.63 -40.45
C SER A 308 -42.71 -40.37 -40.70
#